data_AF-A0A949FXD6-F1
#
_entry.id   AF-A0A949FXD6-F1
#
_cell.length_a   1.000
_cell.length_b   1.000
_cell.length_c   1.000
_cell.angle_alpha   90.00
_cell.angle_beta   90.00
_cell.angle_gamma   90.00
#
_symmetry.space_group_name_H-M   'P 1'
#
loop_
_entity.id
_entity.type
_entity.pdbx_description
1 polymer ?
#
loop_
_entity_poly.entity_id
_entity_poly.type
_entity_poly.pdbx_seq_one_letter_code
_entity_poly.pdbx_strand_id
1 'polypeptide(L)'
;MDHNRHVASGRSMRWYEWLAGLLLLSLAFGARAGSVYKCVDASGVAAFQDRPCATAQGQSEVEIAPAPVYAPSPQYAIETHPRRENSRNAYRAPRAQAHGMAYECRVSDGRVFYRLGSCPRSLAAEGGGTSHGKGRGRSGGTSVSVSGHPVPREDACMQMRRAGSIGRGGHEYDEHVSTYDKNLGRDPCA
;
A
#
# COMPACT_ATOMS: atom_id res chain seq x y z
N MET A 1 -12.89 -13.77 -71.55
CA MET A 1 -12.71 -12.50 -70.81
C MET A 1 -14.01 -12.28 -70.06
N ASP A 2 -14.15 -12.90 -68.90
CA ASP A 2 -15.40 -12.91 -68.13
C ASP A 2 -15.22 -12.08 -66.86
N HIS A 3 -15.83 -10.90 -66.85
CA HIS A 3 -15.92 -10.05 -65.67
C HIS A 3 -17.05 -10.56 -64.77
N ASN A 4 -16.70 -11.44 -63.84
CA ASN A 4 -17.60 -11.86 -62.77
C ASN A 4 -17.70 -10.73 -61.72
N ARG A 5 -18.74 -9.89 -61.84
CA ARG A 5 -19.07 -8.85 -60.86
C ARG A 5 -19.71 -9.52 -59.64
N HIS A 6 -18.93 -9.72 -58.58
CA HIS A 6 -19.49 -9.97 -57.26
C HIS A 6 -20.23 -8.71 -56.79
N VAL A 7 -21.56 -8.74 -56.91
CA VAL A 7 -22.46 -7.79 -56.27
C VAL A 7 -22.32 -8.01 -54.76
N ALA A 8 -21.48 -7.20 -54.11
CA ALA A 8 -21.47 -7.07 -52.67
C ALA A 8 -22.81 -6.42 -52.27
N SER A 9 -23.77 -7.26 -51.90
CA SER A 9 -25.00 -6.82 -51.28
C SER A 9 -24.65 -6.19 -49.93
N GLY A 10 -24.63 -4.86 -49.90
CA GLY A 10 -24.45 -4.05 -48.70
C GLY A 10 -25.66 -4.19 -47.77
N ARG A 11 -25.85 -5.37 -47.19
CA ARG A 11 -26.70 -5.52 -46.00
C ARG A 11 -25.89 -5.03 -44.83
N SER A 12 -26.32 -3.90 -44.25
CA SER A 12 -25.84 -3.44 -42.95
C SER A 12 -26.02 -4.58 -41.95
N MET A 13 -24.91 -5.20 -41.56
CA MET A 13 -24.87 -6.30 -40.59
C MET A 13 -25.54 -5.83 -39.30
N ARG A 14 -26.52 -6.59 -38.82
CA ARG A 14 -27.26 -6.20 -37.61
C ARG A 14 -26.31 -6.34 -36.41
N TRP A 15 -26.42 -5.46 -35.43
CA TRP A 15 -25.45 -5.34 -34.31
C TRP A 15 -25.18 -6.66 -33.56
N TYR A 16 -26.15 -7.57 -33.52
CA TYR A 16 -26.00 -8.90 -32.92
C TYR A 16 -25.10 -9.84 -33.73
N GLU A 17 -25.01 -9.69 -35.06
CA GLU A 17 -24.11 -10.47 -35.91
C GLU A 17 -22.65 -10.06 -35.68
N TRP A 18 -22.41 -8.77 -35.43
CA TRP A 18 -21.11 -8.27 -34.98
C TRP A 18 -20.71 -8.83 -33.63
N LEU A 19 -21.63 -8.87 -32.66
CA LEU A 19 -21.36 -9.46 -31.36
C LEU A 19 -21.10 -10.97 -31.44
N ALA A 20 -21.89 -11.69 -32.25
CA ALA A 20 -21.66 -13.12 -32.46
C ALA A 20 -20.31 -13.39 -33.15
N GLY A 21 -19.92 -12.55 -34.12
CA GLY A 21 -18.61 -12.60 -34.76
C GLY A 21 -17.47 -12.33 -33.78
N LEU A 22 -17.58 -11.30 -32.93
CA LEU A 22 -16.59 -11.00 -31.90
C LEU A 22 -16.49 -12.10 -30.84
N LEU A 23 -17.61 -12.70 -30.44
CA LEU A 23 -17.64 -13.83 -29.50
C LEU A 23 -16.90 -15.04 -30.09
N LEU A 24 -17.19 -15.41 -31.33
CA LEU A 24 -16.51 -16.51 -32.03
C LEU A 24 -15.01 -16.24 -32.22
N LEU A 25 -14.65 -15.00 -32.53
CA LEU A 25 -13.25 -14.58 -32.60
C LEU A 25 -12.56 -14.75 -31.24
N SER A 26 -13.20 -14.32 -30.16
CA SER A 26 -12.63 -14.43 -28.80
C SER A 26 -12.43 -15.89 -28.35
N LEU A 27 -13.31 -16.82 -28.76
CA LEU A 27 -13.14 -18.24 -28.49
C LEU A 27 -12.00 -18.85 -29.32
N ALA A 28 -11.80 -18.42 -30.57
CA ALA A 28 -10.72 -18.91 -31.41
C ALA A 28 -9.33 -18.46 -30.92
N PHE A 29 -9.26 -17.31 -30.25
CA PHE A 29 -8.06 -16.83 -29.54
C PHE A 29 -8.05 -17.22 -28.05
N GLY A 30 -8.91 -18.17 -27.65
CA GLY A 30 -8.99 -18.69 -26.29
C GLY A 30 -7.63 -19.17 -25.79
N ALA A 31 -7.22 -18.61 -24.66
CA ALA A 31 -5.94 -18.82 -23.99
C ALA A 31 -5.49 -20.29 -24.03
N ARG A 32 -4.39 -20.56 -24.75
CA ARG A 32 -3.65 -21.81 -24.59
C ARG A 32 -3.07 -21.79 -23.17
N ALA A 33 -3.36 -22.81 -22.36
CA ALA A 33 -2.58 -23.10 -21.16
C ALA A 33 -1.12 -23.25 -21.61
N GLY A 34 -0.31 -22.22 -21.37
CA GLY A 34 1.03 -22.11 -21.94
C GLY A 34 1.97 -23.11 -21.28
N SER A 35 2.50 -24.04 -22.07
CA SER A 35 3.68 -24.80 -21.70
C SER A 35 4.86 -23.82 -21.64
N VAL A 36 5.54 -23.74 -20.50
CA VAL A 36 6.75 -22.93 -20.34
C VAL A 36 7.95 -23.83 -20.58
N TYR A 37 8.72 -23.52 -21.62
CA TYR A 37 9.94 -24.23 -22.00
C TYR A 37 11.14 -23.57 -21.33
N LYS A 38 11.93 -24.37 -20.61
CA LYS A 38 13.28 -23.98 -20.20
C LYS A 38 14.24 -24.28 -21.34
N CYS A 39 14.80 -23.24 -21.93
CA CYS A 39 15.81 -23.32 -22.97
C CYS A 39 17.19 -23.06 -22.35
N VAL A 40 18.12 -23.98 -22.52
CA VAL A 40 19.52 -23.82 -22.10
C VAL A 40 20.39 -23.68 -23.33
N ASP A 41 21.14 -22.59 -23.41
CA ASP A 41 22.09 -22.37 -24.50
C ASP A 41 23.43 -23.10 -24.26
N ALA A 42 24.31 -23.07 -25.28
CA ALA A 42 25.62 -23.72 -25.21
C ALA A 42 26.56 -23.12 -24.14
N SER A 43 26.26 -21.92 -23.64
CA SER A 43 26.98 -21.28 -22.53
C SER A 43 26.40 -21.64 -21.14
N GLY A 44 25.33 -22.42 -21.09
CA GLY A 44 24.67 -22.85 -19.86
C GLY A 44 23.69 -21.83 -19.29
N VAL A 45 23.38 -20.75 -20.02
CA VAL A 45 22.40 -19.74 -19.57
C VAL A 45 21.00 -20.27 -19.87
N ALA A 46 20.14 -20.25 -18.84
CA ALA A 46 18.77 -20.71 -18.94
C ALA A 46 17.80 -19.54 -19.15
N ALA A 47 16.96 -19.64 -20.18
CA ALA A 47 15.85 -18.73 -20.45
C ALA A 47 14.53 -19.51 -20.45
N PHE A 48 13.46 -18.90 -19.91
CA PHE A 48 12.12 -19.49 -19.86
C PHE A 48 11.22 -18.78 -20.87
N GLN A 49 10.61 -19.53 -21.78
CA GLN A 49 9.81 -18.99 -22.88
C GLN A 49 8.53 -19.80 -23.07
N ASP A 50 7.50 -19.17 -23.64
CA ASP A 50 6.22 -19.77 -24.03
C ASP A 50 6.27 -20.43 -25.43
N ARG A 51 7.43 -20.35 -26.11
CA ARG A 51 7.69 -20.90 -27.44
C ARG A 51 8.76 -21.99 -27.37
N PRO A 52 8.73 -22.99 -28.28
CA PRO A 52 9.76 -24.02 -28.33
C PRO A 52 11.14 -23.41 -28.56
N CYS A 53 12.15 -23.99 -27.91
CA CYS A 53 13.53 -23.55 -28.00
C CYS A 53 14.07 -23.66 -29.43
N ALA A 54 15.02 -22.79 -29.80
CA ALA A 54 15.68 -22.87 -31.10
C ALA A 54 16.40 -24.23 -31.25
N THR A 55 16.55 -24.73 -32.48
CA THR A 55 17.07 -26.08 -32.84
C THR A 55 18.46 -26.44 -32.30
N ALA A 56 19.16 -25.52 -31.61
CA ALA A 56 20.46 -25.71 -31.00
C ALA A 56 20.47 -25.56 -29.46
N GLN A 57 19.30 -25.52 -28.80
CA GLN A 57 19.16 -25.35 -27.36
C GLN A 57 18.59 -26.60 -26.69
N GLY A 58 19.05 -26.89 -25.47
CA GLY A 58 18.47 -27.95 -24.65
C GLY A 58 17.07 -27.55 -24.18
N GLN A 59 16.06 -28.38 -24.48
CA GLN A 59 14.67 -28.15 -24.11
C GLN A 59 14.29 -29.01 -22.90
N SER A 60 13.77 -28.39 -21.85
CA SER A 60 13.10 -29.07 -20.74
C SER A 60 11.72 -28.44 -20.56
N GLU A 61 10.68 -29.25 -20.73
CA GLU A 61 9.30 -28.83 -20.50
C GLU A 61 9.04 -28.78 -18.99
N VAL A 62 8.60 -27.62 -18.50
CA VAL A 62 8.25 -27.43 -17.09
C VAL A 62 6.74 -27.50 -16.99
N GLU A 63 6.24 -28.64 -16.52
CA GLU A 63 4.83 -28.79 -16.17
C GLU A 63 4.52 -27.93 -14.94
N ILE A 64 3.79 -26.85 -15.14
CA ILE A 64 3.32 -26.00 -14.03
C ILE A 64 2.08 -26.67 -13.45
N ALA A 65 2.23 -27.24 -12.26
CA ALA A 65 1.10 -27.80 -11.53
C ALA A 65 0.03 -26.71 -11.30
N PRO A 66 -1.27 -27.07 -11.41
CA PRO A 66 -2.35 -26.12 -11.21
C PRO A 66 -2.31 -25.53 -9.79
N ALA A 67 -2.77 -24.29 -9.66
CA ALA A 67 -2.81 -23.60 -8.37
C ALA A 67 -3.58 -24.45 -7.33
N PRO A 68 -3.10 -24.53 -6.08
CA PRO A 68 -3.78 -25.29 -5.05
C PRO A 68 -5.19 -24.73 -4.81
N VAL A 69 -6.13 -25.63 -4.54
CA VAL A 69 -7.52 -25.27 -4.23
C VAL A 69 -7.52 -24.32 -3.03
N TYR A 70 -8.25 -23.21 -3.14
CA TYR A 70 -8.39 -22.20 -2.09
C TYR A 70 -8.81 -22.86 -0.78
N ALA A 71 -7.91 -22.92 0.19
CA ALA A 71 -8.24 -23.31 1.55
C ALA A 71 -8.89 -22.10 2.24
N PRO A 72 -10.03 -22.27 2.93
CA PRO A 72 -10.59 -21.19 3.73
C PRO A 72 -9.56 -20.76 4.78
N SER A 73 -9.42 -19.45 4.95
CA SER A 73 -8.58 -18.86 6.00
C SER A 73 -8.92 -19.50 7.34
N PRO A 74 -7.94 -19.93 8.16
CA PRO A 74 -8.23 -20.51 9.46
C PRO A 74 -9.05 -19.52 10.30
N GLN A 75 -10.14 -20.00 10.90
CA GLN A 75 -11.04 -19.23 11.76
C GLN A 75 -10.38 -18.99 13.12
N TYR A 76 -9.27 -18.26 13.18
CA TYR A 76 -8.70 -17.80 14.44
C TYR A 76 -9.22 -16.41 14.85
N ALA A 77 -10.12 -15.82 14.05
CA ALA A 77 -10.59 -14.44 14.24
C ALA A 77 -12.11 -14.31 14.36
N ILE A 78 -12.82 -15.34 14.82
CA ILE A 78 -14.20 -15.17 15.28
C ILE A 78 -14.28 -15.64 16.72
N GLU A 79 -13.91 -14.73 17.64
CA GLU A 79 -14.38 -14.83 19.01
C GLU A 79 -15.89 -14.57 19.00
N THR A 80 -16.70 -15.63 18.82
CA THR A 80 -18.10 -15.59 19.25
C THR A 80 -18.09 -15.62 20.78
N HIS A 81 -17.84 -14.49 21.42
CA HIS A 81 -18.07 -14.35 22.85
C HIS A 81 -19.58 -14.46 23.09
N PRO A 82 -20.07 -15.46 23.85
CA PRO A 82 -21.43 -15.40 24.34
C PRO A 82 -21.51 -14.15 25.22
N ARG A 83 -22.49 -13.29 24.89
CA ARG A 83 -22.88 -12.11 25.65
C ARG A 83 -23.14 -12.49 27.11
N ARG A 84 -22.10 -12.48 27.94
CA ARG A 84 -22.22 -12.55 29.39
C ARG A 84 -22.59 -11.17 29.88
N GLU A 85 -23.89 -11.03 30.04
CA GLU A 85 -24.53 -10.07 30.92
C GLU A 85 -23.80 -9.99 32.27
N ASN A 86 -23.51 -8.76 32.69
CA ASN A 86 -23.09 -8.37 34.03
C ASN A 86 -21.79 -8.98 34.58
N SER A 87 -20.68 -8.29 34.34
CA SER A 87 -19.82 -7.94 35.46
C SER A 87 -19.40 -6.48 35.36
N ARG A 88 -19.78 -5.71 36.38
CA ARG A 88 -19.40 -4.32 36.62
C ARG A 88 -17.92 -4.23 36.99
N ASN A 89 -17.04 -4.79 36.18
CA ASN A 89 -15.65 -4.39 36.19
C ASN A 89 -15.56 -3.18 35.27
N ALA A 90 -15.73 -2.02 35.90
CA ALA A 90 -15.06 -0.81 35.45
C ALA A 90 -13.56 -1.12 35.43
N TYR A 91 -13.12 -1.77 34.35
CA TYR A 91 -11.80 -1.54 33.82
C TYR A 91 -11.75 -0.04 33.69
N ARG A 92 -11.02 0.61 34.61
CA ARG A 92 -10.46 1.91 34.30
C ARG A 92 -9.72 1.68 33.00
N ALA A 93 -10.37 2.02 31.88
CA ALA A 93 -9.66 2.40 30.68
C ALA A 93 -8.51 3.28 31.19
N PRO A 94 -7.24 2.98 30.83
CA PRO A 94 -6.14 3.85 31.21
C PRO A 94 -6.62 5.24 30.82
N ARG A 95 -6.87 6.04 31.86
CA ARG A 95 -7.61 7.30 31.81
C ARG A 95 -7.11 7.97 30.55
N ALA A 96 -7.93 8.01 29.50
CA ALA A 96 -7.56 8.67 28.29
C ALA A 96 -7.05 10.01 28.79
N GLN A 97 -5.75 10.25 28.64
CA GLN A 97 -5.17 11.56 28.90
C GLN A 97 -5.66 12.43 27.73
N ALA A 98 -6.98 12.59 27.67
CA ALA A 98 -7.68 13.72 27.09
C ALA A 98 -7.41 14.88 28.05
N HIS A 99 -6.14 15.26 28.14
CA HIS A 99 -5.85 16.67 28.25
C HIS A 99 -6.41 17.22 26.93
N GLY A 100 -7.49 17.99 26.99
CA GLY A 100 -8.17 18.56 25.81
C GLY A 100 -7.30 19.49 24.97
N MET A 101 -6.00 19.55 25.28
CA MET A 101 -5.00 20.34 24.59
C MET A 101 -3.96 19.43 23.96
N ALA A 102 -3.63 19.77 22.73
CA ALA A 102 -2.47 19.34 21.99
C ALA A 102 -1.55 20.55 21.81
N TYR A 103 -0.46 20.38 21.08
CA TYR A 103 0.49 21.44 20.76
C TYR A 103 0.71 21.54 19.26
N GLU A 104 0.62 22.76 18.76
CA GLU A 104 1.18 23.16 17.48
C GLU A 104 2.63 23.58 17.70
N CYS A 105 3.55 22.80 17.17
CA CYS A 105 4.99 23.02 17.29
C CYS A 105 5.49 23.75 16.04
N ARG A 106 5.99 24.97 16.25
CA ARG A 106 6.59 25.80 15.20
C ARG A 106 8.09 25.77 15.33
N VAL A 107 8.75 25.37 14.25
CA VAL A 107 10.20 25.37 14.11
C VAL A 107 10.65 26.75 13.64
N SER A 108 11.82 27.22 14.08
CA SER A 108 12.31 28.55 13.68
C SER A 108 12.62 28.69 12.18
N ASP A 109 12.66 27.59 11.43
CA ASP A 109 12.77 27.56 9.96
C ASP A 109 11.41 27.70 9.24
N GLY A 110 10.30 27.79 9.99
CA GLY A 110 8.94 27.97 9.46
C GLY A 110 8.13 26.68 9.32
N ARG A 111 8.72 25.50 9.59
CA ARG A 111 7.97 24.23 9.59
C ARG A 111 7.00 24.15 10.78
N VAL A 112 5.87 23.47 10.57
CA VAL A 112 4.81 23.32 11.58
C VAL A 112 4.35 21.88 11.66
N PHE A 113 4.32 21.35 12.88
CA PHE A 113 3.86 20.00 13.16
C PHE A 113 3.01 19.95 14.43
N TYR A 114 2.18 18.93 14.56
CA TYR A 114 1.21 18.81 15.65
C TYR A 114 1.52 17.58 16.50
N ARG A 115 1.43 17.76 17.81
CA ARG A 115 1.66 16.70 18.80
C ARG A 115 0.61 16.72 19.89
N LEU A 116 0.28 15.56 20.41
CA LEU A 116 -0.61 15.41 21.55
C LEU A 116 0.17 15.57 22.87
N GLY A 117 1.44 15.18 22.85
CA GLY A 117 2.42 15.50 23.89
C GLY A 117 3.07 16.87 23.69
N SER A 118 3.95 17.24 24.62
CA SER A 118 4.71 18.49 24.56
C SER A 118 5.63 18.56 23.34
N CYS A 119 5.88 19.78 22.84
CA CYS A 119 6.86 20.01 21.78
C CYS A 119 8.28 19.70 22.27
N PRO A 120 9.14 19.09 21.43
CA PRO A 120 10.56 19.04 21.72
C PRO A 120 11.12 20.48 21.78
N ARG A 121 12.21 20.70 22.51
CA ARG A 121 12.86 22.03 22.59
C ARG A 121 13.65 22.39 21.33
N SER A 122 14.13 21.37 20.60
CA SER A 122 14.90 21.53 19.38
C SER A 122 14.82 20.29 18.50
N LEU A 123 14.98 20.47 17.19
CA LEU A 123 15.12 19.40 16.20
C LEU A 123 16.53 19.43 15.59
N ALA A 124 16.98 18.31 15.03
CA ALA A 124 18.14 18.33 14.15
C ALA A 124 17.79 19.13 12.88
N ALA A 125 18.68 20.02 12.44
CA ALA A 125 18.53 20.67 11.15
C ALA A 125 18.56 19.64 10.03
N GLU A 126 17.77 19.84 8.98
CA GLU A 126 17.81 18.97 7.80
C GLU A 126 19.22 19.01 7.18
N GLY A 127 19.78 17.81 6.93
CA GLY A 127 21.19 17.62 6.58
C GLY A 127 22.09 17.20 7.74
N GLY A 128 21.61 17.26 8.99
CA GLY A 128 22.25 16.66 10.15
C GLY A 128 21.95 15.17 10.23
N GLY A 129 22.68 14.38 9.44
CA GLY A 129 22.46 12.94 9.31
C GLY A 129 22.31 12.21 10.65
N THR A 130 21.32 11.33 10.73
CA THR A 130 21.21 10.27 11.73
C THR A 130 22.32 9.25 11.49
N SER A 131 23.56 9.60 11.86
CA SER A 131 24.62 8.61 11.97
C SER A 131 24.29 7.69 13.14
N HIS A 132 23.78 6.50 12.84
CA HIS A 132 23.82 5.34 13.74
C HIS A 132 25.28 4.90 13.92
N GLY A 133 26.07 5.74 14.58
CA GLY A 133 27.45 5.48 14.96
C GLY A 133 27.55 5.49 16.47
N LYS A 134 27.83 4.32 17.06
CA LYS A 134 28.31 4.19 18.44
C LYS A 134 29.63 4.97 18.55
N GLY A 135 29.56 6.24 18.94
CA GLY A 135 30.73 7.09 19.12
C GLY A 135 30.45 8.19 20.13
N ARG A 136 31.13 8.14 21.29
CA ARG A 136 31.26 9.26 22.20
C ARG A 136 32.00 10.38 21.47
N GLY A 137 31.24 11.26 20.81
CA GLY A 137 31.76 12.43 20.12
C GLY A 137 30.65 13.45 20.02
N ARG A 138 30.88 14.62 20.62
CA ARG A 138 29.99 15.78 20.63
C ARG A 138 29.88 16.32 19.20
N SER A 139 29.10 15.68 18.35
CA SER A 139 28.81 16.22 17.02
C SER A 139 27.86 17.41 17.23
N GLY A 140 28.39 18.60 16.96
CA GLY A 140 27.61 19.82 16.87
C GLY A 140 26.73 19.75 15.63
N GLY A 141 25.68 18.92 15.69
CA GLY A 141 24.58 19.03 14.75
C GLY A 141 23.96 20.41 14.94
N THR A 142 23.82 21.17 13.86
CA THR A 142 22.99 22.37 13.84
C THR A 142 21.59 21.96 14.33
N SER A 143 21.17 22.52 15.46
CA SER A 143 19.84 22.28 16.01
C SER A 143 18.97 23.50 15.77
N VAL A 144 17.70 23.24 15.43
CA VAL A 144 16.71 24.28 15.15
C VAL A 144 15.76 24.34 16.34
N SER A 145 15.54 25.54 16.88
CA SER A 145 14.66 25.73 18.04
C SER A 145 13.19 25.52 17.67
N VAL A 146 12.43 24.98 18.61
CA VAL A 146 10.99 24.75 18.46
C VAL A 146 10.24 25.48 19.57
N SER A 147 9.20 26.21 19.19
CA SER A 147 8.23 26.83 20.09
C SER A 147 6.90 26.07 20.00
N GLY A 148 6.25 25.84 21.15
CA GLY A 148 4.95 25.17 21.21
C GLY A 148 3.83 26.15 21.55
N HIS A 149 2.74 26.08 20.79
CA HIS A 149 1.49 26.77 21.09
C HIS A 149 0.42 25.74 21.47
N PRO A 150 -0.24 25.89 22.63
CA PRO A 150 -1.33 24.98 22.99
C PRO A 150 -2.51 25.20 22.05
N VAL A 151 -3.05 24.11 21.52
CA VAL A 151 -4.23 24.10 20.63
C VAL A 151 -5.22 23.05 21.10
N PRO A 152 -6.53 23.20 20.82
CA PRO A 152 -7.49 22.13 21.09
C PRO A 152 -7.08 20.84 20.40
N ARG A 153 -7.30 19.73 21.09
CA ARG A 153 -6.88 18.42 20.59
C ARG A 153 -7.57 18.06 19.29
N GLU A 154 -8.85 18.37 19.18
CA GLU A 154 -9.66 18.19 17.99
C GLU A 154 -9.08 18.94 16.77
N ASP A 155 -8.57 20.15 16.98
CA ASP A 155 -7.97 20.97 15.93
C ASP A 155 -6.64 20.36 15.48
N ALA A 156 -5.79 19.93 16.43
CA ALA A 156 -4.56 19.23 16.10
C ALA A 156 -4.85 17.94 15.31
N CYS A 157 -5.79 17.12 15.77
CA CYS A 157 -6.19 15.89 15.07
C CYS A 157 -6.75 16.17 13.67
N MET A 158 -7.54 17.23 13.51
CA MET A 158 -8.03 17.69 12.21
C MET A 158 -6.86 18.06 11.29
N GLN A 159 -5.89 18.82 11.78
CA GLN A 159 -4.74 19.30 10.99
C GLN A 159 -3.77 18.18 10.61
N MET A 160 -3.59 17.18 11.48
CA MET A 160 -2.81 15.96 11.18
C MET A 160 -3.47 15.12 10.07
N ARG A 161 -4.81 15.03 10.06
CA ARG A 161 -5.60 14.22 9.11
C ARG A 161 -5.98 14.94 7.81
N ARG A 162 -5.79 16.26 7.73
CA ARG A 162 -6.22 17.05 6.57
C ARG A 162 -5.59 16.50 5.29
N ALA A 163 -6.36 16.37 4.21
CA ALA A 163 -5.90 15.78 2.94
C ALA A 163 -4.68 16.47 2.29
N GLY A 164 -4.32 17.68 2.74
CA GLY A 164 -3.11 18.40 2.32
C GLY A 164 -2.00 18.45 3.37
N SER A 165 -2.08 17.69 4.46
CA SER A 165 -1.06 17.70 5.53
C SER A 165 0.31 17.27 5.01
N ILE A 166 0.36 16.31 4.09
CA ILE A 166 1.60 15.84 3.43
C ILE A 166 2.37 16.97 2.74
N GLY A 167 1.69 17.99 2.22
CA GLY A 167 2.33 19.14 1.57
C GLY A 167 2.85 20.20 2.55
N ARG A 168 2.57 20.08 3.85
CA ARG A 168 3.02 21.03 4.87
C ARG A 168 4.41 20.62 5.36
N GLY A 169 5.37 21.55 5.27
CA GLY A 169 6.68 21.35 5.86
C GLY A 169 6.59 21.07 7.36
N GLY A 170 7.17 19.96 7.80
CA GLY A 170 7.12 19.47 9.17
C GLY A 170 6.09 18.37 9.42
N HIS A 171 5.24 18.01 8.46
CA HIS A 171 4.26 16.92 8.62
C HIS A 171 4.91 15.59 9.05
N GLU A 172 6.13 15.33 8.61
CA GLU A 172 6.93 14.17 9.01
C GLU A 172 7.24 14.08 10.52
N TYR A 173 7.07 15.20 11.25
CA TYR A 173 7.19 15.26 12.71
C TYR A 173 5.84 15.27 13.42
N ASP A 174 4.72 15.17 12.69
CA ASP A 174 3.40 15.01 13.32
C ASP A 174 3.38 13.74 14.16
N GLU A 175 2.64 13.78 15.27
CA GLU A 175 2.46 12.61 16.10
C GLU A 175 1.55 11.58 15.39
N HIS A 176 2.13 10.44 15.05
CA HIS A 176 1.41 9.35 14.43
C HIS A 176 1.13 8.23 15.43
N VAL A 177 -0.11 7.77 15.41
CA VAL A 177 -0.56 6.60 16.18
C VAL A 177 -0.33 5.37 15.33
N SER A 178 0.31 4.34 15.91
CA SER A 178 0.55 3.09 15.21
C SER A 178 -0.76 2.43 14.79
N THR A 179 -0.76 1.71 13.67
CA THR A 179 -1.94 0.94 13.22
C THR A 179 -2.41 -0.05 14.28
N TYR A 180 -1.47 -0.62 15.04
CA TYR A 180 -1.78 -1.53 16.15
C TYR A 180 -2.59 -0.83 17.25
N ASP A 181 -2.16 0.35 17.68
CA ASP A 181 -2.86 1.12 18.72
C ASP A 181 -4.25 1.58 18.25
N LYS A 182 -4.38 1.93 16.96
CA LYS A 182 -5.68 2.24 16.35
C LYS A 182 -6.64 1.06 16.44
N ASN A 183 -6.18 -0.13 16.10
CA ASN A 183 -6.99 -1.36 16.16
C ASN A 183 -7.37 -1.75 17.60
N LEU A 184 -6.59 -1.33 18.61
CA LEU A 184 -6.90 -1.52 20.02
C LEU A 184 -7.84 -0.45 20.60
N GLY A 185 -8.34 0.48 19.78
CA GLY A 185 -9.18 1.59 20.26
C GLY A 185 -8.42 2.59 21.16
N ARG A 186 -7.08 2.63 21.04
CA ARG A 186 -6.20 3.56 21.76
C ARG A 186 -5.84 4.77 20.91
N ASP A 187 -6.58 5.01 19.83
CA ASP A 187 -6.32 6.17 18.97
C ASP A 187 -6.75 7.46 19.68
N PRO A 188 -5.81 8.35 20.03
CA PRO A 188 -6.12 9.65 20.59
C PRO A 188 -6.96 10.57 19.71
N CYS A 189 -7.04 10.31 18.40
CA CYS A 189 -7.74 11.10 17.39
C CYS A 189 -8.90 10.34 16.70
N ALA A 190 -9.34 9.21 17.27
CA ALA A 190 -10.52 8.47 16.81
C ALA A 190 -11.85 9.15 17.15
#